data_AF-A0A5C8LB29-F1
#
_entry.id   AF-A0A5C8LB29-F1
#
_cell.length_a   1.000
_cell.length_b   1.000
_cell.length_c   1.000
_cell.angle_alpha   90.00
_cell.angle_beta   90.00
_cell.angle_gamma   90.00
#
_symmetry.space_group_name_H-M   'P 1'
#
loop_
_entity.id
_entity.type
_entity.pdbx_description
1 polymer ?
#
loop_
_entity_poly.entity_id
_entity_poly.type
_entity_poly.pdbx_seq_one_letter_code
_entity_poly.pdbx_strand_id
1 'polypeptide(L)'
;MSKDFKKRIAQWEKKRQSPRYYVFLYGFLIFAFPVSTFIELVNANFQMSELNALRWFFFLLTHSLFGCLVAFFDFKRKDKEYLEFKNKQK
;
A
#
# COMPACT_ATOMS: atom_id res chain seq x y z
N MET A 1 12.08 22.86 -17.26
CA MET A 1 11.61 21.71 -16.46
C MET A 1 12.73 21.26 -15.51
N SER A 2 12.51 21.28 -14.19
CA SER A 2 13.54 20.97 -13.17
C SER A 2 14.08 19.54 -13.30
N LYS A 3 15.37 19.32 -12.99
CA LYS A 3 16.01 17.98 -12.96
C LYS A 3 15.28 17.02 -12.00
N ASP A 4 14.84 17.52 -10.85
CA ASP A 4 14.10 16.73 -9.85
C ASP A 4 12.75 16.26 -10.37
N PHE A 5 12.12 17.09 -11.20
CA PHE A 5 10.82 16.77 -11.80
C PHE A 5 10.93 15.62 -12.81
N LYS A 6 11.93 15.65 -13.69
CA LYS A 6 12.19 14.53 -14.63
C LYS A 6 12.47 13.22 -13.89
N LYS A 7 13.17 13.29 -12.75
CA LYS A 7 13.43 12.13 -11.89
C LYS A 7 12.15 11.54 -11.31
N ARG A 8 11.23 12.37 -10.80
CA ARG A 8 9.92 11.92 -10.27
C ARG A 8 9.04 11.26 -11.34
N ILE A 9 9.01 11.82 -12.55
CA ILE A 9 8.30 11.23 -13.69
C ILE A 9 8.85 9.85 -14.04
N ALA A 10 10.16 9.73 -14.22
CA ALA A 10 10.80 8.45 -14.54
C ALA A 10 10.56 7.40 -13.45
N GLN A 11 10.54 7.81 -12.18
CA GLN A 11 10.22 6.93 -11.06
C GLN A 11 8.76 6.45 -11.09
N TRP A 12 7.80 7.34 -11.38
CA TRP A 12 6.39 6.96 -11.49
C TRP A 12 6.14 6.05 -12.69
N GLU A 13 6.78 6.31 -13.82
CA GLU A 13 6.66 5.50 -15.04
C GLU A 13 7.15 4.06 -14.81
N LYS A 14 8.24 3.88 -14.05
CA LYS A 14 8.68 2.56 -13.57
C LYS A 14 7.64 1.89 -12.66
N LYS A 15 7.09 2.63 -11.68
CA LYS A 15 6.05 2.10 -10.76
C LYS A 15 4.78 1.68 -11.51
N ARG A 16 4.44 2.37 -12.59
CA ARG A 16 3.26 2.11 -13.43
C ARG A 16 3.36 0.79 -14.21
N GLN A 17 4.56 0.34 -14.54
CA GLN A 17 4.77 -0.94 -15.25
C GLN A 17 4.33 -2.15 -14.43
N SER A 18 4.31 -2.03 -13.09
CA SER A 18 3.91 -3.10 -12.18
C SER A 18 2.85 -2.63 -11.16
N PRO A 19 1.60 -2.37 -11.58
CA PRO A 19 0.54 -1.88 -10.69
C PRO A 19 0.26 -2.85 -9.54
N ARG A 20 0.29 -4.16 -9.84
CA ARG A 20 0.09 -5.23 -8.86
C ARG A 20 1.16 -5.21 -7.76
N TYR A 21 2.41 -4.99 -8.14
CA TYR A 21 3.52 -4.89 -7.19
C TYR A 21 3.38 -3.65 -6.31
N TYR A 22 2.97 -2.51 -6.87
CA TYR A 22 2.67 -1.30 -6.09
C TYR A 22 1.54 -1.55 -5.08
N VAL A 23 0.43 -2.12 -5.54
CA VAL A 23 -0.72 -2.42 -4.68
C VAL A 23 -0.36 -3.41 -3.58
N PHE A 24 0.42 -4.44 -3.89
CA PHE A 24 0.91 -5.38 -2.89
C PHE A 24 1.85 -4.71 -1.88
N LEU A 25 2.86 -3.95 -2.32
CA LEU A 25 3.79 -3.29 -1.39
C LEU A 25 3.10 -2.27 -0.49
N TYR A 26 2.29 -1.39 -1.08
CA TYR A 26 1.65 -0.32 -0.31
C TYR A 26 0.47 -0.84 0.51
N GLY A 27 -0.28 -1.81 -0.01
CA GLY A 27 -1.44 -2.37 0.67
C GLY A 27 -1.09 -3.42 1.71
N PHE A 28 -0.20 -4.35 1.37
CA PHE A 28 0.18 -5.44 2.26
C PHE A 28 1.32 -5.03 3.20
N LEU A 29 2.48 -4.65 2.65
CA LEU A 29 3.70 -4.42 3.44
C LEU A 29 3.67 -3.14 4.28
N ILE A 30 3.06 -2.07 3.76
CA ILE A 30 3.06 -0.76 4.45
C ILE A 30 1.82 -0.57 5.33
N PHE A 31 0.70 -1.21 5.00
CA PHE A 31 -0.56 -1.01 5.71
C PHE A 31 -0.97 -2.25 6.50
N ALA A 32 -1.24 -3.36 5.84
CA ALA A 32 -1.82 -4.52 6.49
C ALA A 32 -0.89 -5.18 7.51
N PHE A 33 0.38 -5.37 7.15
CA PHE A 33 1.36 -6.04 8.00
C PHE A 33 1.70 -5.25 9.27
N PRO A 34 1.96 -3.93 9.22
CA PRO A 34 2.19 -3.15 10.44
C PRO A 34 0.95 -3.07 11.32
N VAL A 35 -0.23 -2.91 10.73
CA VAL A 35 -1.49 -2.81 11.49
C VAL A 35 -1.81 -4.14 12.19
N SER A 36 -1.72 -5.27 11.49
CA SER A 36 -1.97 -6.57 12.11
C SER A 36 -0.95 -6.89 13.20
N THR A 37 0.32 -6.58 12.97
CA THR A 37 1.40 -6.77 13.96
C THR A 37 1.19 -5.88 15.18
N PHE A 38 0.78 -4.62 14.99
CA PHE A 38 0.48 -3.69 16.08
C PHE A 38 -0.71 -4.16 16.93
N ILE A 39 -1.80 -4.61 16.29
CA ILE A 39 -2.98 -5.16 16.98
C ILE A 39 -2.56 -6.37 17.83
N GLU A 40 -1.72 -7.25 17.29
CA GLU A 40 -1.23 -8.40 18.03
C GLU A 40 -0.32 -8.01 19.19
N LEU A 41 0.55 -7.02 18.99
CA LEU A 41 1.43 -6.50 20.05
C LEU A 41 0.63 -5.88 21.20
N VAL A 42 -0.43 -5.13 20.88
CA VAL A 42 -1.34 -4.56 21.89
C VAL A 42 -2.08 -5.69 22.62
N ASN A 43 -2.59 -6.68 21.89
CA ASN A 43 -3.33 -7.79 22.50
C ASN A 43 -2.43 -8.77 23.27
N ALA A 44 -1.17 -8.94 22.90
CA ALA A 44 -0.21 -9.79 23.61
C ALA A 44 0.03 -9.30 25.05
N ASN A 45 -0.09 -7.99 25.29
CA ASN A 45 -0.03 -7.41 26.64
C ASN A 45 -1.33 -7.62 27.45
N PHE A 46 -2.45 -7.95 26.81
CA PHE A 46 -3.76 -8.21 27.41
C PHE A 46 -4.09 -9.72 27.36
N GLN A 47 -3.40 -10.51 28.20
CA GLN A 47 -3.68 -11.91 28.60
C GLN A 47 -4.32 -12.89 27.57
N MET A 48 -3.47 -13.85 27.14
CA MET A 48 -3.70 -15.31 27.04
C MET A 48 -4.98 -15.83 26.31
N SER A 49 -4.83 -16.15 25.03
CA SER A 49 -5.61 -17.23 24.39
C SER A 49 -4.70 -18.03 23.46
N GLU A 50 -4.82 -19.36 23.43
CA GLU A 50 -4.03 -20.21 22.52
C GLU A 50 -4.35 -19.99 21.02
N LEU A 51 -5.40 -19.24 20.71
CA LEU A 51 -5.86 -18.94 19.35
C LEU A 51 -5.24 -17.67 18.73
N ASN A 52 -4.23 -17.08 19.38
CA ASN A 52 -3.62 -15.81 18.98
C ASN A 52 -3.10 -15.79 17.52
N ALA A 53 -2.43 -16.86 17.07
CA ALA A 53 -1.91 -16.93 15.70
C ALA A 53 -3.02 -16.96 14.62
N LEU A 54 -4.11 -17.68 14.88
CA LEU A 54 -5.23 -17.77 13.95
C LEU A 54 -5.96 -16.42 13.86
N ARG A 55 -6.18 -15.78 15.01
CA ARG A 55 -6.78 -14.44 15.08
C ARG A 55 -5.91 -13.40 14.36
N TRP A 56 -4.60 -13.44 14.56
CA TRP A 56 -3.65 -12.58 13.85
C TRP A 56 -3.73 -12.79 12.33
N PHE A 57 -3.81 -14.04 11.88
CA PHE A 57 -3.95 -14.36 10.46
C PHE A 57 -5.24 -13.76 9.86
N PHE A 58 -6.39 -13.87 10.57
CA PHE A 58 -7.63 -13.24 10.13
C PHE A 58 -7.53 -11.70 10.08
N PHE A 59 -6.88 -11.08 11.07
CA PHE A 59 -6.62 -9.64 11.04
C PHE A 59 -5.72 -9.24 9.89
N LEU A 60 -4.63 -9.98 9.66
CA LEU A 60 -3.75 -9.74 8.52
C LEU A 60 -4.52 -9.84 7.21
N LEU A 61 -5.34 -10.87 7.02
CA LEU A 61 -6.06 -11.11 5.78
C LEU A 61 -7.11 -10.02 5.49
N THR A 62 -7.88 -9.63 6.51
CA THR A 62 -8.88 -8.55 6.40
C THR A 62 -8.23 -7.20 6.13
N HIS A 63 -7.18 -6.84 6.87
CA HIS A 63 -6.46 -5.59 6.67
C HIS A 63 -5.65 -5.58 5.36
N SER A 64 -5.24 -6.75 4.85
CA SER A 64 -4.59 -6.91 3.54
C SER A 64 -5.53 -6.58 2.40
N LEU A 65 -6.76 -7.09 2.45
CA LEU A 65 -7.78 -6.75 1.46
C LEU A 65 -8.07 -5.25 1.47
N PHE A 66 -8.26 -4.67 2.65
CA PHE A 66 -8.51 -3.24 2.79
C PHE A 66 -7.32 -2.39 2.33
N GLY A 67 -6.10 -2.73 2.75
CA GLY A 67 -4.87 -2.06 2.36
C GLY A 67 -4.64 -2.12 0.85
N CYS A 68 -4.85 -3.28 0.22
CA CYS A 68 -4.77 -3.43 -1.23
C CYS A 68 -5.81 -2.58 -1.96
N LEU A 69 -7.05 -2.49 -1.46
CA LEU A 69 -8.07 -1.61 -2.02
C LEU A 69 -7.65 -0.14 -1.95
N VAL A 70 -7.21 0.32 -0.78
CA VAL A 70 -6.72 1.70 -0.58
C VAL A 70 -5.55 2.01 -1.50
N ALA A 71 -4.56 1.10 -1.58
CA ALA A 71 -3.41 1.26 -2.45
C ALA A 71 -3.78 1.28 -3.94
N PHE A 72 -4.80 0.53 -4.35
CA PHE A 72 -5.31 0.53 -5.70
C PHE A 72 -5.99 1.85 -6.08
N PHE A 73 -6.84 2.39 -5.20
CA PHE A 73 -7.47 3.69 -5.41
C PHE A 73 -6.42 4.82 -5.42
N ASP A 74 -5.45 4.79 -4.51
CA ASP A 74 -4.35 5.77 -4.50
C ASP A 74 -3.50 5.67 -5.77
N PHE A 75 -3.20 4.47 -6.24
CA PHE A 75 -2.51 4.26 -7.51
C PHE A 75 -3.29 4.87 -8.68
N LYS A 76 -4.60 4.58 -8.79
CA LYS A 76 -5.46 5.15 -9.85
C LYS A 76 -5.48 6.67 -9.80
N ARG A 77 -5.60 7.26 -8.62
CA ARG A 77 -5.60 8.72 -8.44
C ARG A 77 -4.30 9.35 -8.92
N LYS A 78 -3.16 8.83 -8.46
CA LYS A 78 -1.83 9.31 -8.86
C LYS A 78 -1.55 9.10 -10.34
N ASP A 79 -2.03 7.98 -10.92
CA ASP A 79 -1.86 7.73 -12.35
C ASP A 79 -2.68 8.70 -13.20
N LYS A 80 -3.91 9.03 -12.76
CA LYS A 80 -4.74 10.05 -13.42
C LYS A 80 -4.06 11.42 -13.38
N GLU A 81 -3.61 11.88 -12.21
CA GLU A 81 -2.87 13.14 -12.07
C GLU A 81 -1.65 13.15 -13.01
N TYR A 82 -0.87 12.07 -13.03
CA TYR A 82 0.29 11.93 -13.91
C TYR A 82 -0.05 12.07 -15.40
N LEU A 83 -1.11 11.39 -15.87
CA LEU A 83 -1.53 11.46 -17.27
C LEU A 83 -2.04 12.85 -17.66
N GLU A 84 -2.81 13.49 -16.79
CA GLU A 84 -3.28 14.87 -17.02
C GLU A 84 -2.12 15.86 -17.14
N PHE A 85 -1.11 15.73 -16.27
CA PHE A 85 0.10 16.55 -16.35
C PHE A 85 0.94 16.26 -17.60
N LYS A 86 1.10 14.99 -17.99
CA LYS A 86 1.83 14.60 -19.20
C LYS A 86 1.15 15.14 -20.46
N ASN A 87 -0.18 15.13 -20.51
CA ASN A 87 -0.96 15.66 -21.64
C ASN A 87 -0.92 17.19 -21.72
N LYS A 88 -0.85 17.91 -20.59
CA LYS A 88 -0.69 19.38 -20.56
C LYS A 88 0.72 19.85 -20.98
N GLN A 89 1.71 18.96 -20.98
CA GLN A 89 3.09 19.26 -21.38
C GLN A 89 3.43 18.80 -22.81
N LYS A 90 2.49 18.15 -23.49
CA LYS A 90 2.53 17.92 -24.94
C LYS A 90 1.90 19.12 -25.66
#